data_AF-A0A948APJ9-F1
#
_entry.id   AF-A0A948APJ9-F1
#
_cell.length_a   1.000
_cell.length_b   1.000
_cell.length_c   1.000
_cell.angle_alpha   90.00
_cell.angle_beta   90.00
_cell.angle_gamma   90.00
#
_symmetry.space_group_name_H-M   'P 1'
#
loop_
_entity.id
_entity.type
_entity.pdbx_description
1 polymer ?
#
loop_
_entity_poly.entity_id
_entity_poly.type
_entity_poly.pdbx_seq_one_letter_code
_entity_poly.pdbx_strand_id
1 'polypeptide(L)'
;MAVGYSGGLDSTVLLHLLADLRGEFGFRLSAVHVHHGLSPQAEAWAAHCRRQCAELDVPLRVERVEVHRAGQGLEAAAREARYRVFSGLEVDALALAQHRDDQAETVLLQLL
;
A
#
# COMPACT_ATOMS: atom_id res chain seq x y z
N MET A 1 -8.94 4.23 10.29
CA MET A 1 -7.55 4.00 9.87
C MET A 1 -7.51 3.25 8.54
N ALA A 2 -6.41 3.37 7.79
CA ALA A 2 -6.20 2.65 6.54
C ALA A 2 -4.91 1.82 6.55
N VAL A 3 -4.86 0.79 5.71
CA VAL A 3 -3.64 0.06 5.37
C VAL A 3 -3.27 0.31 3.90
N GLY A 4 -2.00 0.64 3.66
CA GLY A 4 -1.43 0.65 2.31
C GLY A 4 -1.23 -0.77 1.81
N TYR A 5 -2.05 -1.20 0.85
CA TYR A 5 -2.16 -2.59 0.44
C TYR A 5 -1.68 -2.78 -1.00
N SER A 6 -0.51 -3.42 -1.17
CA SER A 6 0.07 -3.70 -2.49
C SER A 6 -0.42 -5.01 -3.10
N GLY A 7 -0.96 -5.92 -2.28
CA GLY A 7 -1.26 -7.30 -2.67
C GLY A 7 -0.06 -8.24 -2.56
N GLY A 8 1.10 -7.75 -2.09
CA GLY A 8 2.26 -8.57 -1.75
C GLY A 8 2.16 -9.14 -0.33
N LEU A 9 3.02 -10.13 -0.04
CA LEU A 9 3.04 -10.90 1.20
C LEU A 9 2.92 -10.03 2.46
N ASP A 10 3.82 -9.06 2.64
CA ASP A 10 3.87 -8.26 3.87
C ASP A 10 2.61 -7.43 4.07
N SER A 11 2.11 -6.83 2.98
CA SER A 11 0.88 -6.04 3.01
C SER A 11 -0.37 -6.90 3.24
N THR A 12 -0.36 -8.15 2.79
CA THR A 12 -1.42 -9.13 3.05
C THR A 12 -1.40 -9.55 4.52
N VAL A 13 -0.23 -9.89 5.07
CA VAL A 13 -0.08 -10.22 6.49
C VAL A 13 -0.55 -9.05 7.37
N LEU A 14 -0.13 -7.82 7.06
CA LEU A 14 -0.57 -6.63 7.78
C LEU A 14 -2.09 -6.41 7.70
N LEU A 15 -2.69 -6.60 6.52
CA LEU A 15 -4.14 -6.51 6.33
C LEU A 15 -4.90 -7.50 7.22
N HIS A 16 -4.47 -8.76 7.24
CA HIS A 16 -5.08 -9.81 8.08
C HIS A 16 -4.95 -9.48 9.57
N LEU A 17 -3.75 -9.13 10.04
CA LEU A 17 -3.52 -8.77 11.44
C LEU A 17 -4.42 -7.61 11.88
N LEU A 18 -4.50 -6.54 11.08
CA LEU A 18 -5.36 -5.40 11.40
C LEU A 18 -6.85 -5.75 11.31
N ALA A 19 -7.25 -6.62 10.39
CA ALA A 19 -8.64 -7.07 10.28
C ALA A 19 -9.08 -7.86 11.51
N ASP A 20 -8.22 -8.72 12.05
CA ASP A 20 -8.49 -9.50 13.26
C ASP A 20 -8.53 -8.61 14.52
N LEU A 21 -7.61 -7.64 14.62
CA LEU A 21 -7.48 -6.76 15.78
C LEU A 21 -8.52 -5.62 15.82
N ARG A 22 -9.20 -5.31 14.70
CA ARG A 22 -10.14 -4.16 14.62
C ARG A 22 -11.26 -4.19 15.65
N GLY A 23 -11.74 -5.40 15.98
CA GLY A 23 -12.80 -5.59 16.98
C GLY A 23 -12.30 -5.37 18.40
N GLU A 24 -11.10 -5.86 18.72
CA GLU A 24 -10.48 -5.73 20.04
C GLU A 24 -10.15 -4.27 20.37
N PHE A 25 -9.59 -3.53 19.40
CA PHE A 25 -9.18 -2.14 19.58
C PHE A 25 -10.23 -1.11 19.14
N GLY A 26 -11.39 -1.55 18.66
CA GLY A 26 -12.54 -0.68 18.35
C GLY A 26 -12.34 0.30 17.20
N PHE A 27 -11.52 -0.03 16.21
CA PHE A 27 -11.28 0.84 15.04
C PHE A 27 -11.99 0.35 13.78
N ARG A 28 -12.24 1.27 12.84
CA ARG A 28 -12.67 0.94 11.48
C ARG A 28 -11.45 0.87 10.56
N LEU A 29 -11.38 -0.22 9.79
CA LEU A 29 -10.30 -0.51 8.85
C LEU A 29 -10.76 -0.36 7.40
N SER A 30 -9.96 0.31 6.60
CA SER A 30 -10.06 0.33 5.13
C SER A 30 -8.69 0.02 4.51
N ALA A 31 -8.66 -0.38 3.25
CA ALA A 31 -7.44 -0.60 2.48
C ALA A 31 -7.35 0.37 1.30
N VAL A 32 -6.12 0.73 0.93
CA VAL A 32 -5.82 1.51 -0.27
C VAL A 32 -4.77 0.82 -1.13
N HIS A 33 -5.08 0.57 -2.40
CA HIS A 33 -4.15 0.04 -3.39
C HIS A 33 -3.82 1.11 -4.43
N VAL A 34 -2.53 1.36 -4.67
CA VAL A 34 -2.07 2.30 -5.69
C VAL A 34 -1.71 1.54 -6.97
N HIS A 35 -2.55 1.71 -7.99
CA HIS A 35 -2.37 1.11 -9.30
C HIS A 35 -1.51 2.03 -10.19
N HIS A 36 -0.21 1.75 -10.27
CA HIS A 36 0.74 2.54 -11.06
C HIS A 36 0.68 2.28 -12.57
N GLY A 37 0.07 1.18 -13.02
CA GLY A 37 0.01 0.81 -14.45
C GLY A 37 1.37 0.44 -15.08
N LEU A 38 2.41 0.24 -14.27
CA LEU A 38 3.78 -0.04 -14.74
C LEU A 38 4.01 -1.50 -15.13
N SER A 39 3.23 -2.42 -14.57
CA SER A 39 3.34 -3.85 -14.83
C SER A 39 2.20 -4.31 -15.75
N PRO A 40 2.46 -5.23 -16.70
CA PRO A 40 1.39 -5.89 -17.46
C PRO A 40 0.44 -6.70 -16.56
N GLN A 41 0.84 -7.03 -15.32
CA GLN A 41 -0.02 -7.71 -14.34
C GLN A 41 -0.79 -6.75 -13.43
N ALA A 42 -0.67 -5.42 -13.60
CA ALA A 42 -1.22 -4.45 -12.64
C ALA A 42 -2.74 -4.60 -12.41
N GLU A 43 -3.51 -4.88 -13.46
CA GLU A 43 -4.96 -5.13 -13.34
C GLU A 43 -5.25 -6.44 -12.57
N ALA A 44 -4.47 -7.49 -12.81
CA ALA A 44 -4.60 -8.75 -12.10
C ALA A 44 -4.27 -8.60 -10.60
N TRP A 45 -3.28 -7.77 -10.26
CA TRP A 45 -2.94 -7.44 -8.88
C TRP A 45 -4.04 -6.62 -8.20
N ALA A 46 -4.64 -5.64 -8.87
CA ALA A 46 -5.78 -4.91 -8.34
C ALA A 46 -7.00 -5.83 -8.12
N ALA A 47 -7.25 -6.76 -9.04
CA ALA A 47 -8.30 -7.78 -8.89
C ALA A 47 -8.00 -8.72 -7.71
N HIS A 48 -6.75 -9.13 -7.51
CA HIS A 48 -6.32 -9.88 -6.34
C HIS A 48 -6.59 -9.11 -5.05
N CYS A 49 -6.21 -7.84 -4.99
CA CYS A 49 -6.44 -7.00 -3.82
C CYS A 49 -7.93 -6.89 -3.48
N ARG A 50 -8.78 -6.69 -4.51
CA ARG A 50 -10.25 -6.64 -4.32
C ARG A 50 -10.80 -7.92 -3.69
N ARG A 51 -10.33 -9.10 -4.14
CA ARG A 51 -10.79 -10.39 -3.59
C ARG A 51 -10.40 -10.54 -2.12
N GLN A 52 -9.13 -10.29 -1.79
CA GLN A 52 -8.62 -10.42 -0.42
C GLN A 52 -9.33 -9.46 0.55
N CYS A 53 -9.52 -8.20 0.14
CA CYS A 53 -10.26 -7.25 0.97
C CYS A 53 -11.74 -7.65 1.15
N ALA A 54 -12.38 -8.20 0.11
CA ALA A 54 -13.76 -8.67 0.20
C ALA A 54 -13.90 -9.87 1.15
N GLU A 55 -12.96 -10.81 1.14
CA GLU A 55 -12.93 -11.97 2.06
C GLU A 55 -12.86 -11.55 3.54
N LEU A 56 -12.25 -10.40 3.83
CA LEU A 56 -12.07 -9.86 5.19
C LEU A 56 -13.11 -8.78 5.57
N ASP A 57 -14.06 -8.51 4.68
CA ASP A 57 -15.02 -7.39 4.80
C ASP A 57 -14.31 -6.05 5.09
N VAL A 58 -13.26 -5.77 4.32
CA VAL A 58 -12.49 -4.52 4.39
C VAL A 58 -12.77 -3.70 3.13
N PRO A 59 -13.29 -2.46 3.24
CA PRO A 59 -13.45 -1.58 2.08
C PRO A 59 -12.11 -1.31 1.40
N LEU A 60 -12.02 -1.53 0.09
CA LEU A 60 -10.83 -1.24 -0.70
C LEU A 60 -11.05 -0.05 -1.63
N ARG A 61 -10.18 0.96 -1.51
CA ARG A 61 -10.02 2.03 -2.49
C ARG A 61 -8.87 1.69 -3.43
N VAL A 62 -9.13 1.69 -4.73
CA VAL A 62 -8.09 1.50 -5.76
C VAL A 62 -7.85 2.83 -6.44
N GLU A 63 -6.67 3.41 -6.23
CA GLU A 63 -6.27 4.70 -6.79
C GLU A 63 -5.34 4.47 -7.97
N ARG A 64 -5.78 4.86 -9.16
CA ARG A 64 -4.96 4.79 -10.37
C ARG A 64 -4.13 6.06 -10.49
N VAL A 65 -2.83 5.91 -10.67
CA VAL A 65 -1.91 7.03 -10.79
C VAL A 65 -1.08 6.91 -12.06
N GLU A 66 -0.67 8.07 -12.57
CA GLU A 66 0.30 8.17 -13.65
C GLU A 66 1.69 8.49 -13.08
N VAL A 67 2.66 7.62 -13.38
CA VAL A 67 4.03 7.77 -12.90
C VAL A 67 4.84 8.58 -13.91
N HIS A 68 5.09 9.84 -13.57
CA HIS A 68 5.88 10.76 -14.36
C HIS A 68 7.32 10.78 -13.85
N ARG A 69 8.28 10.37 -14.69
CA ARG A 69 9.68 10.23 -14.25
C ARG A 69 10.37 11.56 -13.96
N ALA A 70 10.01 12.67 -14.59
CA ALA A 70 10.51 14.03 -14.31
C ALA A 70 12.02 14.17 -13.93
N GLY A 71 12.90 13.38 -14.55
CA GLY A 71 14.35 13.36 -14.26
C GLY A 71 14.79 12.44 -13.10
N GLN A 72 13.87 11.78 -12.43
CA GLN A 72 14.09 10.77 -11.39
C GLN A 72 14.03 9.33 -11.96
N GLY A 73 14.59 8.39 -11.20
CA GLY A 73 14.42 6.96 -11.45
C GLY A 73 12.95 6.52 -11.31
N LEU A 74 12.58 5.43 -12.00
CA LEU A 74 11.20 4.93 -12.02
C LEU A 74 10.64 4.68 -10.61
N GLU A 75 11.47 4.09 -9.74
CA GLU A 75 11.07 3.75 -8.38
C GLU A 75 10.77 5.00 -7.54
N ALA A 76 11.62 6.02 -7.63
CA ALA A 76 11.42 7.29 -6.93
C ALA A 76 10.12 7.97 -7.40
N ALA A 77 9.89 8.02 -8.71
CA ALA A 77 8.66 8.59 -9.27
C ALA A 77 7.40 7.81 -8.87
N ALA A 78 7.46 6.47 -8.85
CA ALA A 78 6.36 5.64 -8.40
C ALA A 78 6.10 5.82 -6.90
N ARG A 79 7.16 5.92 -6.10
CA ARG A 79 7.09 6.21 -4.66
C ARG A 79 6.44 7.56 -4.41
N GLU A 80 6.81 8.61 -5.15
CA GLU A 80 6.19 9.93 -5.01
C GLU A 80 4.69 9.90 -5.35
N ALA A 81 4.32 9.27 -6.47
CA ALA A 81 2.92 9.13 -6.86
C ALA A 81 2.09 8.40 -5.79
N ARG A 82 2.65 7.33 -5.21
CA ARG A 82 2.03 6.59 -4.10
C ARG A 82 1.86 7.45 -2.86
N TYR A 83 2.88 8.20 -2.45
CA TYR A 83 2.79 9.08 -1.28
C TYR A 83 1.79 10.22 -1.47
N ARG A 84 1.64 10.73 -2.70
CA ARG A 84 0.63 11.75 -3.02
C ARG A 84 -0.80 11.23 -2.81
N VAL A 85 -1.05 9.97 -3.18
CA VAL A 85 -2.32 9.29 -2.87
C VAL A 85 -2.51 9.21 -1.35
N PHE A 86 -1.49 8.75 -0.64
CA PHE A 86 -1.55 8.58 0.81
C PHE A 86 -1.80 9.88 1.57
N SER A 87 -1.17 10.99 1.16
CA SER A 87 -1.39 12.31 1.77
C SER A 87 -2.79 12.86 1.58
N GLY A 88 -3.53 12.37 0.58
CA GLY A 88 -4.91 12.79 0.32
C GLY A 88 -5.97 11.94 1.05
N LEU A 89 -5.56 10.96 1.86
CA LEU A 89 -6.51 10.10 2.59
C LEU A 89 -7.00 10.79 3.86
N GLU A 90 -8.32 10.86 4.01
CA GLU A 90 -8.97 11.34 5.24
C GLU A 90 -9.09 10.20 6.26
N VAL A 91 -7.96 9.83 6.87
CA VAL A 91 -7.89 8.76 7.88
C VAL A 91 -6.97 9.16 9.03
N ASP A 92 -7.29 8.72 10.25
CA ASP A 92 -6.51 9.07 11.45
C ASP A 92 -5.09 8.49 11.45
N ALA A 93 -4.91 7.35 10.77
CA ALA A 93 -3.64 6.64 10.67
C ALA A 93 -3.58 5.82 9.38
N LEU A 94 -2.37 5.72 8.81
CA LEU A 94 -2.03 4.87 7.68
C LEU A 94 -0.93 3.87 8.11
N ALA A 95 -1.23 2.58 8.02
CA ALA A 95 -0.26 1.51 8.27
C ALA A 95 0.39 1.05 6.95
N LEU A 96 1.72 0.91 6.95
CA LEU A 96 2.50 0.40 5.83
C LEU A 96 3.29 -0.84 6.26
N ALA A 97 3.38 -1.82 5.38
CA ALA A 97 4.05 -3.09 5.66
C ALA A 97 5.56 -3.03 5.43
N GLN A 98 6.23 -2.01 5.98
CA GLN A 98 7.69 -1.92 5.96
C GLN A 98 8.28 -2.83 7.04
N HIS A 99 9.19 -3.71 6.66
CA HIS A 99 9.86 -4.64 7.56
C HIS A 99 11.35 -4.30 7.74
N ARG A 100 12.06 -5.12 8.52
CA ARG A 100 13.46 -4.87 8.93
C ARG A 100 14.43 -4.79 7.74
N ASP A 101 14.15 -5.49 6.66
CA ASP A 101 15.04 -5.50 5.49
C ASP A 101 14.87 -4.21 4.69
N ASP A 102 13.66 -3.66 4.56
CA ASP A 102 13.44 -2.32 3.97
C ASP A 102 14.24 -1.24 4.70
N GLN A 103 14.35 -1.34 6.03
CA GLN A 103 15.15 -0.42 6.83
C GLN A 103 16.64 -0.62 6.57
N ALA A 104 17.11 -1.86 6.44
CA ALA A 104 18.50 -2.14 6.10
C ALA A 104 18.87 -1.60 4.70
N GLU A 105 18.00 -1.80 3.70
CA GLU A 105 18.16 -1.24 2.35
C GLU A 105 18.23 0.30 2.39
N THR A 106 17.33 0.93 3.14
CA THR A 106 17.32 2.39 3.30
C THR A 106 18.62 2.90 3.91
N VAL A 107 19.13 2.24 4.96
CA VAL A 107 20.41 2.61 5.58
C VAL A 107 21.56 2.46 4.59
N LEU A 108 21.64 1.34 3.86
CA LEU A 108 22.69 1.13 2.86
C LEU A 108 22.65 2.17 1.74
N LEU A 109 21.46 2.52 1.23
CA LEU A 109 21.29 3.54 0.20
C LEU A 109 21.70 4.95 0.67
N GLN A 110 21.54 5.27 1.96
CA GLN A 110 21.93 6.58 2.52
C GLN A 110 23.42 6.66 2.89
N LEU A 111 24.11 5.52 2.98
CA LEU A 111 25.55 5.46 3.27
C LEU A 111 26.43 5.52 2.02
N LEU A 112 25.86 5.34 0.83
CA LEU A 112 26.52 5.37 -0.48
C LEU A 112 26.40 6.75 -1.14
#